data_AF-A0A737SG48-F1
#
_entry.id   AF-A0A737SG48-F1
#
_cell.length_a   1.000
_cell.length_b   1.000
_cell.length_c   1.000
_cell.angle_alpha   90.00
_cell.angle_beta   90.00
_cell.angle_gamma   90.00
#
_symmetry.space_group_name_H-M   'P 1'
#
loop_
_entity.id
_entity.type
_entity.pdbx_description
1 polymer ?
#
loop_
_entity_poly.entity_id
_entity_poly.type
_entity_poly.pdbx_seq_one_letter_code
_entity_poly.pdbx_strand_id
1 'polypeptide(L)' 'MSLKGLRFTLEVDGLNPKTFAVVSFQLKQRHSFPFVLDVDVASDSFAETAENLLEKNAILAVWQGDVPQRYADTQW' A
#
# COMPACT_ATOMS: atom_id res chain seq x y z
N MET A 1 -3.22 -19.71 -8.03
CA MET A 1 -3.85 -18.47 -7.53
C MET A 1 -5.17 -18.28 -8.27
N SER A 2 -6.29 -18.05 -7.59
CA SER A 2 -7.58 -17.84 -8.26
C SER A 2 -7.56 -16.53 -9.05
N LEU A 3 -7.85 -16.59 -10.35
CA LEU A 3 -7.89 -15.45 -11.29
C LEU A 3 -9.02 -14.43 -10.97
N LYS A 4 -9.77 -14.61 -9.87
CA LYS A 4 -10.89 -13.76 -9.46
C LYS A 4 -10.77 -13.23 -8.02
N GLY A 5 -9.64 -13.43 -7.35
CA GLY A 5 -9.45 -12.99 -5.96
C GLY A 5 -9.32 -11.47 -5.83
N LEU A 6 -9.84 -10.93 -4.72
CA LEU A 6 -9.53 -9.57 -4.26
C LEU A 6 -8.13 -9.61 -3.62
N ARG A 7 -7.22 -8.74 -4.06
CA ARG A 7 -5.87 -8.61 -3.49
C ARG A 7 -5.50 -7.15 -3.29
N PHE A 8 -4.58 -6.92 -2.37
CA PHE A 8 -4.07 -5.61 -2.00
C PHE A 8 -2.55 -5.66 -2.02
N THR A 9 -1.93 -4.64 -2.58
CA THR A 9 -0.47 -4.49 -2.60
C THR A 9 -0.10 -3.09 -2.16
N LEU A 10 1.03 -2.97 -1.45
CA LEU A 10 1.61 -1.70 -1.08
C LEU A 10 3.01 -1.62 -1.70
N GLU A 11 3.21 -0.65 -2.57
CA GLU A 11 4.52 -0.31 -3.10
C GLU A 11 5.04 0.91 -2.35
N VAL A 12 6.31 0.88 -1.94
CA VAL A 12 6.97 1.98 -1.23
C VAL A 12 8.25 2.31 -1.98
N ASP A 13 8.49 3.58 -2.25
CA ASP A 13 9.64 4.04 -3.03
C ASP A 13 10.97 3.51 -2.45
N GLY A 14 11.74 2.82 -3.28
CA GLY A 14 13.04 2.25 -2.91
C GLY A 14 12.99 0.87 -2.29
N LEU A 15 11.79 0.28 -2.08
CA LEU A 15 11.62 -1.07 -1.56
C LEU A 15 11.11 -2.04 -2.63
N ASN A 16 11.36 -3.33 -2.42
CA ASN A 16 10.80 -4.36 -3.27
C ASN A 16 9.26 -4.42 -3.09
N PRO A 17 8.45 -4.52 -4.15
CA PRO A 17 6.99 -4.65 -4.05
C PRO A 17 6.51 -5.86 -3.22
N LYS A 18 7.38 -6.84 -2.99
CA LYS A 18 7.08 -8.02 -2.16
C LYS A 18 7.53 -7.88 -0.69
N THR A 19 8.13 -6.75 -0.31
CA THR A 19 8.59 -6.50 1.07
C THR A 19 7.44 -6.54 2.07
N PHE A 20 6.26 -6.04 1.67
CA PHE A 20 5.10 -5.94 2.56
C PHE A 20 3.88 -6.68 2.02
N ALA A 21 3.28 -7.49 2.88
CA ALA A 21 1.92 -7.99 2.73
C ALA A 21 0.95 -7.07 3.47
N VAL A 22 -0.08 -6.58 2.78
CA VAL A 22 -1.12 -5.73 3.39
C VAL A 22 -2.04 -6.59 4.26
N VAL A 23 -2.15 -6.25 5.54
CA VAL A 23 -3.03 -6.93 6.51
C VAL A 23 -4.36 -6.19 6.62
N SER A 24 -4.30 -4.87 6.75
CA SER A 24 -5.45 -4.00 7.01
C SER A 24 -5.16 -2.61 6.48
N PHE A 25 -6.19 -1.84 6.10
CA PHE A 25 -6.03 -0.43 5.77
C PHE A 25 -7.32 0.37 5.98
N GLN A 26 -7.16 1.67 6.20
CA GLN A 26 -8.25 2.63 6.24
C GLN A 26 -7.88 3.90 5.48
N LEU A 27 -8.74 4.31 4.54
CA LEU A 27 -8.59 5.56 3.81
C LEU A 27 -9.64 6.58 4.28
N LYS A 28 -9.19 7.64 4.95
CA LYS A 28 -10.03 8.77 5.40
C LYS A 28 -9.79 9.94 4.45
N GLN A 29 -10.82 10.36 3.72
CA GLN A 29 -10.72 11.45 2.75
C GLN A 29 -11.95 12.35 2.79
N ARG A 30 -11.74 13.64 2.53
CA ARG A 30 -12.80 14.65 2.43
C ARG A 30 -12.43 15.65 1.36
N HIS A 31 -13.43 16.16 0.64
CA HIS A 31 -13.23 17.16 -0.40
C HIS A 31 -12.48 18.40 0.13
N SER A 32 -11.40 18.79 -0.55
CA SER A 32 -10.54 19.92 -0.20
C SER A 32 -9.81 19.81 1.15
N PHE A 33 -9.59 18.59 1.64
CA PHE A 33 -8.71 18.32 2.77
C PHE A 33 -7.66 17.28 2.39
N PRO A 34 -6.46 17.33 2.99
CA PRO A 34 -5.52 16.21 2.92
C PRO A 34 -6.22 14.92 3.39
N PHE A 35 -5.95 13.83 2.68
CA PHE A 35 -6.42 12.51 3.10
C PHE A 35 -5.40 11.86 4.05
N VAL A 36 -5.84 10.81 4.75
CA VAL A 36 -4.99 9.94 5.54
C VAL A 36 -5.20 8.51 5.08
N LEU A 37 -4.11 7.81 4.78
CA LEU A 37 -4.10 6.39 4.48
C LEU A 37 -3.33 5.66 5.59
N ASP A 38 -4.07 4.99 6.46
CA ASP A 38 -3.51 4.11 7.51
C ASP A 38 -3.39 2.70 6.93
N VAL A 39 -2.22 2.07 7.00
CA VAL A 39 -1.99 0.70 6.47
C VAL A 39 -1.21 -0.13 7.49
N ASP A 40 -1.77 -1.28 7.86
CA ASP A 40 -1.06 -2.31 8.61
C ASP A 40 -0.44 -3.31 7.64
N VAL A 41 0.86 -3.55 7.79
CA VAL A 41 1.62 -4.47 6.94
C VAL A 41 2.35 -5.52 7.76
N ALA A 42 2.54 -6.68 7.16
CA ALA A 42 3.45 -7.71 7.63
C ALA A 42 4.62 -7.85 6.65
N SER A 43 5.81 -8.15 7.17
CA SER A 43 6.97 -8.49 6.35
C SER A 43 7.59 -9.80 6.86
N ASP A 44 8.18 -10.57 5.96
CA ASP A 44 9.03 -11.71 6.29
C ASP A 44 10.45 -11.28 6.72
N SER A 45 10.79 -10.01 6.49
CA SER A 45 12.05 -9.39 6.85
C SER A 45 11.87 -8.41 8.01
N PHE A 46 12.67 -8.58 9.07
CA PHE A 46 12.78 -7.59 10.15
C PHE A 46 13.83 -6.49 9.83
N ALA A 47 14.34 -6.43 8.60
CA ALA A 47 15.45 -5.55 8.24
C ALA A 47 15.03 -4.11 7.90
N GLU A 48 13.74 -3.83 7.73
CA GLU A 48 13.29 -2.47 7.41
C GLU A 48 13.33 -1.58 8.65
N THR A 49 14.12 -0.51 8.57
CA THR A 49 14.19 0.53 9.60
C THR A 49 13.23 1.65 9.27
N ALA A 50 12.86 2.46 10.28
CA ALA A 50 12.01 3.63 10.06
C ALA A 50 12.61 4.58 9.01
N GLU A 51 13.92 4.72 8.95
CA GLU A 51 14.65 5.57 7.99
C GLU A 51 14.40 5.17 6.53
N ASN A 52 14.19 3.88 6.26
CA ASN A 52 13.87 3.38 4.92
C ASN A 52 12.41 3.66 4.50
N LEU A 53 11.53 3.95 5.47
CA LEU A 53 10.09 4.05 5.28
C LEU A 53 9.55 5.48 5.39
N LEU A 54 10.16 6.31 6.24
CA LEU A 54 9.73 7.67 6.48
C LEU A 54 9.91 8.53 5.22
N GLU A 55 8.92 9.37 4.96
CA GLU A 55 8.92 10.35 3.84
C GLU A 55 9.10 9.72 2.45
N LYS A 56 8.85 8.42 2.32
CA LYS A 56 8.74 7.73 1.02
C LYS A 56 7.31 7.83 0.50
N ASN A 57 7.18 7.93 -0.82
CA ASN A 57 5.86 7.73 -1.41
C ASN A 57 5.47 6.28 -1.30
N ALA A 58 4.18 6.05 -1.11
CA ALA A 58 3.60 4.73 -1.09
C ALA A 58 2.30 4.71 -1.89
N ILE A 59 2.10 3.61 -2.63
CA ILE A 59 0.92 3.38 -3.43
C ILE A 59 0.24 2.10 -2.96
N LEU A 60 -0.98 2.23 -2.44
CA LEU A 60 -1.85 1.09 -2.19
C LEU A 60 -2.70 0.82 -3.44
N ALA A 61 -2.57 -0.38 -3.99
CA ALA A 61 -3.39 -0.84 -5.12
C ALA A 61 -4.41 -1.90 -4.67
N VAL A 62 -5.66 -1.70 -5.07
CA VAL A 62 -6.75 -2.67 -4.90
C VAL A 62 -6.98 -3.36 -6.24
N TRP A 63 -6.95 -4.68 -6.26
CA TRP A 63 -7.05 -5.45 -7.50
C TRP A 63 -8.20 -6.47 -7.43
N GLN A 64 -8.80 -6.74 -8.59
CA GLN A 64 -9.70 -7.86 -8.77
C GLN A 64 -9.15 -8.75 -9.88
N GLY A 65 -8.69 -9.96 -9.51
CA GLY A 65 -7.87 -10.76 -10.40
C GLY A 65 -6.56 -10.03 -10.75
N ASP A 66 -6.26 -9.90 -12.04
CA ASP A 66 -5.06 -9.20 -12.52
C ASP A 66 -5.29 -7.75 -12.94
N VAL A 67 -6.52 -7.23 -12.76
CA VAL A 67 -6.88 -5.86 -13.15
C VAL A 67 -6.90 -4.95 -11.92
N PRO A 68 -6.12 -3.86 -11.91
CA PRO A 68 -6.17 -2.88 -10.84
C PRO A 68 -7.51 -2.13 -10.91
N GLN A 69 -8.17 -2.00 -9.76
CA GLN A 69 -9.47 -1.33 -9.64
C GLN A 69 -9.33 0.07 -9.04
N ARG A 70 -8.34 0.28 -8.17
CA ARG A 70 -8.11 1.56 -7.50
C ARG A 70 -6.66 1.70 -7.03
N TYR A 71 -6.19 2.94 -7.06
CA TYR A 71 -4.95 3.37 -6.42
C TYR A 71 -5.26 4.42 -5.34
N ALA A 72 -4.56 4.34 -4.22
CA ALA A 72 -4.43 5.42 -3.27
C ALA A 72 -2.93 5.73 -3.16
N ASP A 73 -2.55 6.91 -3.63
CA ASP A 73 -1.18 7.36 -3.79
C ASP A 73 -0.94 8.56 -2.87
N THR A 74 0.19 8.56 -2.17
CA THR A 74 0.62 9.66 -1.30
C THR A 74 1.31 10.81 -2.05
N GLN A 75 1.53 10.71 -3.37
CA GLN A 75 2.06 11.80 -4.20
C GLN A 75 0.99 12.89 -4.45
N TRP A 76 1.43 14.15 -4.36
CA TRP A 76 0.72 15.34 -4.85
C TRP A 76 1.43 15.91 -6.07
#